data_AF-A0A3A0D6D9-F1
#
_entry.id   AF-A0A3A0D6D9-F1
#
_cell.length_a   1.000
_cell.length_b   1.000
_cell.length_c   1.000
_cell.angle_alpha   90.00
_cell.angle_beta   90.00
_cell.angle_gamma   90.00
#
_symmetry.space_group_name_H-M   'P 1'
#
loop_
_entity.id
_entity.type
_entity.pdbx_description
1 polymer ?
#
loop_
_entity_poly.entity_id
_entity_poly.type
_entity_poly.pdbx_seq_one_letter_code
_entity_poly.pdbx_strand_id
1 'polypeptide(L)'
;MNVRIISAAILISAFVMSGCGRSNLFEATENKQTDSVFKPSGETAIAMEITGGLAGIYQNLTIDANGYARFVDSQRGGGQIAAALTAEEFGSLVTLLLQNDFLHLNDRYVQENTADAFNYDVYFNFAGSSKRVITDNLEAPANLRAVIARLTEAAEKLSASALTLELALDREFLQAGESVTLTLTAANNTSQPLPLNTGGQKFDFFAFPAAALTLAPQMQLQLPEPAWHWSFEKAFIAIVENTTLAPGEALQYSVTWDGKGNNGEQLEGAYFIGAQLVASPGGMTALRELRIQR
;
A
#
# COMPACT_ATOMS: atom_id res chain seq x y z
N MET A 1 -37.15 70.38 29.41
CA MET A 1 -36.06 69.85 30.25
C MET A 1 -34.77 69.99 29.47
N ASN A 2 -33.88 70.86 29.93
CA ASN A 2 -32.55 71.12 29.38
C ASN A 2 -31.59 70.00 29.76
N VAL A 3 -30.83 69.44 28.82
CA VAL A 3 -29.46 68.93 29.07
C VAL A 3 -28.61 69.10 27.80
N ARG A 4 -27.59 69.96 27.88
CA ARG A 4 -26.34 69.92 27.10
C ARG A 4 -25.41 68.91 27.77
N ILE A 5 -24.50 68.23 27.05
CA ILE A 5 -23.14 67.79 27.47
C ILE A 5 -22.49 67.08 26.26
N ILE A 6 -21.54 67.74 25.57
CA ILE A 6 -20.06 67.62 25.61
C ILE A 6 -19.50 66.45 24.76
N SER A 7 -18.79 66.85 23.70
CA SER A 7 -17.84 66.06 22.93
C SER A 7 -16.67 65.58 23.80
N ALA A 8 -16.30 64.31 23.70
CA ALA A 8 -15.02 63.79 24.16
C ALA A 8 -14.33 63.09 23.00
N ALA A 9 -13.17 63.62 22.61
CA ALA A 9 -12.25 63.01 21.67
C ALA A 9 -11.60 61.78 22.32
N ILE A 10 -11.73 60.61 21.70
CA ILE A 10 -11.01 59.41 22.09
C ILE A 10 -9.80 59.27 21.17
N LEU A 11 -8.63 59.36 21.80
CA LEU A 11 -7.30 59.16 21.25
C LEU A 11 -7.16 57.68 20.85
N ILE A 12 -6.86 57.42 19.58
CA ILE A 12 -6.50 56.09 19.08
C ILE A 12 -5.03 55.86 19.43
N SER A 13 -4.78 54.99 20.42
CA SER A 13 -3.45 54.44 20.68
C SER A 13 -3.37 53.05 20.07
N ALA A 14 -2.70 52.96 18.92
CA ALA A 14 -2.30 51.69 18.30
C ALA A 14 -1.15 51.07 19.11
N PHE A 15 -1.45 50.01 19.86
CA PHE A 15 -0.43 49.10 20.39
C PHE A 15 -0.20 48.00 19.34
N VAL A 16 0.94 48.08 18.65
CA VAL A 16 1.46 46.98 17.84
C VAL A 16 2.10 45.99 18.81
N MET A 17 1.35 44.95 19.17
CA MET A 17 1.94 43.78 19.83
C MET A 17 2.59 42.91 18.76
N SER A 18 3.93 42.88 18.76
CA SER A 18 4.75 41.92 18.05
C SER A 18 4.42 40.51 18.56
N GLY A 19 3.55 39.79 17.87
CA GLY A 19 3.29 38.38 18.12
C GLY A 19 4.52 37.56 17.73
N CYS A 20 5.18 36.95 18.71
CA CYS A 20 6.08 35.83 18.47
C CYS A 20 5.31 34.76 17.70
N GLY A 21 5.76 34.47 16.48
CA GLY A 21 5.19 33.45 15.61
C GLY A 21 5.20 32.09 16.30
N ARG A 22 4.04 31.69 16.82
CA ARG A 22 3.76 30.28 17.07
C ARG A 22 3.57 29.64 15.71
N SER A 23 4.48 28.75 15.33
CA SER A 23 4.26 27.79 14.27
C SER A 23 3.00 27.00 14.62
N ASN A 24 1.91 27.30 13.93
CA ASN A 24 0.70 26.49 13.98
C ASN A 24 1.07 25.14 13.36
N LEU A 25 1.29 24.13 14.20
CA LEU A 25 1.59 22.74 13.79
C LEU A 25 0.43 22.08 12.99
N PHE A 26 -0.64 22.83 12.74
CA PHE A 26 -1.87 22.40 12.07
C PHE A 26 -2.40 23.45 11.08
N GLU A 27 -1.56 24.40 10.63
CA GLU A 27 -1.97 25.25 9.52
C GLU A 27 -2.11 24.36 8.28
N ALA A 28 -3.35 24.17 7.82
CA ALA A 28 -3.68 23.40 6.64
C ALA A 28 -2.98 24.05 5.45
N THR A 29 -1.76 23.60 5.20
CA THR A 29 -1.00 23.94 4.02
C THR A 29 -1.86 23.45 2.87
N GLU A 30 -2.25 24.34 1.95
CA GLU A 30 -2.95 23.94 0.73
C GLU A 30 -2.26 22.69 0.18
N ASN A 31 -2.99 21.57 0.26
CA ASN A 31 -2.51 20.25 -0.09
C ASN A 31 -2.19 20.29 -1.59
N LYS A 32 -0.95 20.66 -1.92
CA LYS A 32 -0.28 20.14 -3.10
C LYS A 32 -0.15 18.65 -2.84
N GLN A 33 -1.25 17.95 -3.10
CA GLN A 33 -1.38 16.50 -3.15
C GLN A 33 -0.54 16.07 -4.36
N THR A 34 0.77 16.15 -4.16
CA THR A 34 1.81 15.79 -5.11
C THR A 34 1.81 14.27 -5.25
N ASP A 35 2.34 13.76 -6.35
CA ASP A 35 2.35 12.34 -6.74
C ASP A 35 2.87 11.33 -5.69
N SER A 36 3.33 11.80 -4.52
CA SER A 36 3.84 10.96 -3.43
C SER A 36 2.77 10.10 -2.76
N VAL A 37 1.49 10.42 -2.91
CA VAL A 37 0.40 9.65 -2.27
C VAL A 37 0.16 8.30 -2.96
N PHE A 38 0.54 8.16 -4.24
CA PHE A 38 0.31 6.94 -5.02
C PHE A 38 1.50 5.98 -5.03
N LYS A 39 2.58 6.31 -4.30
CA LYS A 39 3.78 5.49 -4.23
C LYS A 39 4.12 5.16 -2.78
N PRO A 40 4.71 3.98 -2.52
CA PRO A 40 5.31 3.70 -1.23
C PRO A 40 6.29 4.81 -0.84
N SER A 41 6.25 5.27 0.41
CA SER A 41 7.29 6.15 0.94
C SER A 41 8.57 5.36 1.25
N GLY A 42 8.43 4.03 1.40
CA GLY A 42 9.50 3.14 1.86
C GLY A 42 9.65 3.10 3.38
N GLU A 43 8.94 3.96 4.11
CA GLU A 43 8.90 3.96 5.57
C GLU A 43 7.57 3.38 6.06
N THR A 44 7.59 2.12 6.50
CA THR A 44 6.41 1.48 7.09
C THR A 44 6.07 2.10 8.43
N ALA A 45 4.84 2.58 8.57
CA ALA A 45 4.30 3.12 9.81
C ALA A 45 3.48 2.07 10.59
N ILE A 46 2.68 1.26 9.89
CA ILE A 46 1.88 0.19 10.49
C ILE A 46 2.04 -1.05 9.62
N ALA A 47 2.26 -2.21 10.22
CA ALA A 47 2.11 -3.48 9.53
C ALA A 47 1.41 -4.51 10.42
N MET A 48 0.69 -5.42 9.79
CA MET A 48 0.09 -6.59 10.43
C MET A 48 0.25 -7.78 9.51
N GLU A 49 0.97 -8.80 9.98
CA GLU A 49 1.04 -10.11 9.34
C GLU A 49 0.11 -11.08 10.08
N ILE A 50 -0.65 -11.88 9.33
CA ILE A 50 -1.49 -12.95 9.86
C ILE A 50 -1.00 -14.25 9.23
N THR A 51 -0.57 -15.19 10.06
CA THR A 51 -0.13 -16.52 9.62
C THR A 51 -0.87 -17.62 10.37
N GLY A 52 -1.01 -18.79 9.77
CA GLY A 52 -1.49 -20.00 10.45
C GLY A 52 -2.79 -20.57 9.92
N GLY A 53 -3.49 -21.32 10.78
CA GLY A 53 -4.61 -22.16 10.39
C GLY A 53 -4.21 -23.38 9.54
N LEU A 54 -5.09 -24.38 9.47
CA LEU A 54 -4.85 -25.64 8.76
C LEU A 54 -4.55 -25.47 7.26
N ALA A 55 -5.08 -24.40 6.66
CA ALA A 55 -4.89 -24.11 5.24
C ALA A 55 -3.60 -23.33 4.94
N GLY A 56 -2.80 -22.97 5.96
CA GLY A 56 -1.60 -22.15 5.77
C GLY A 56 -1.93 -20.75 5.27
N ILE A 57 -2.85 -20.07 5.94
CA ILE A 57 -3.21 -18.70 5.59
C ILE A 57 -2.01 -17.79 5.84
N TYR A 58 -1.73 -16.96 4.85
CA TYR A 58 -0.82 -15.83 4.94
C TYR A 58 -1.53 -14.57 4.44
N GLN A 59 -1.59 -13.56 5.30
CA GLN A 59 -2.09 -12.23 4.94
C GLN A 59 -1.14 -11.17 5.49
N ASN A 60 -0.99 -10.08 4.75
CA ASN A 60 -0.16 -8.98 5.21
C ASN A 60 -0.79 -7.63 4.83
N LEU A 61 -1.02 -6.80 5.83
CA LEU A 61 -1.34 -5.38 5.69
C LEU A 61 -0.10 -4.56 6.01
N THR A 62 0.28 -3.65 5.11
CA THR A 62 1.35 -2.68 5.33
C THR A 62 0.84 -1.28 4.99
N ILE A 63 1.07 -0.31 5.86
CA ILE A 63 0.71 1.09 5.67
C ILE A 63 1.96 1.93 5.90
N ASP A 64 2.37 2.63 4.86
CA ASP A 64 3.52 3.54 4.87
C ASP A 64 3.17 4.85 5.59
N ALA A 65 4.19 5.62 6.00
CA ALA A 65 4.03 6.87 6.75
C ALA A 65 3.24 7.97 5.98
N ASN A 66 3.12 7.86 4.66
CA ASN A 66 2.30 8.73 3.82
C ASN A 66 0.84 8.23 3.66
N GLY A 67 0.46 7.15 4.33
CA GLY A 67 -0.88 6.54 4.23
C GLY A 67 -1.05 5.59 3.04
N TYR A 68 0.00 5.29 2.27
CA TYR A 68 -0.06 4.29 1.21
C TYR A 68 -0.18 2.89 1.82
N ALA A 69 -1.33 2.24 1.60
CA ALA A 69 -1.65 0.93 2.13
C ALA A 69 -1.51 -0.16 1.06
N ARG A 70 -0.99 -1.31 1.48
CA ARG A 70 -0.84 -2.54 0.69
C ARG A 70 -1.42 -3.70 1.47
N PHE A 71 -2.15 -4.57 0.79
CA PHE A 71 -2.69 -5.80 1.37
C PHE A 71 -2.40 -6.99 0.45
N VAL A 72 -1.77 -8.02 0.99
CA VAL A 72 -1.52 -9.31 0.33
C VAL A 72 -2.40 -10.35 1.00
N ASP A 73 -3.08 -11.16 0.18
CA ASP A 73 -3.92 -12.25 0.65
C ASP A 73 -3.62 -13.53 -0.16
N SER A 74 -2.98 -14.50 0.51
CA SER A 74 -2.66 -15.79 -0.10
C SER A 74 -3.90 -16.55 -0.59
N GLN A 75 -5.07 -16.34 0.02
CA GLN A 75 -6.31 -16.99 -0.41
C GLN A 75 -6.80 -16.48 -1.77
N ARG A 76 -6.30 -15.32 -2.23
CA ARG A 76 -6.58 -14.73 -3.53
C ARG A 76 -5.46 -14.96 -4.56
N GLY A 77 -4.68 -16.03 -4.38
CA GLY A 77 -3.59 -16.38 -5.30
C GLY A 77 -2.33 -15.53 -5.11
N GLY A 78 -2.21 -14.78 -4.01
CA GLY A 78 -0.99 -14.04 -3.66
C GLY A 78 -0.79 -12.71 -4.39
N GLY A 79 -1.83 -12.19 -5.05
CA GLY A 79 -1.82 -10.81 -5.55
C GLY A 79 -1.76 -9.79 -4.41
N GLN A 80 -1.33 -8.57 -4.75
CA GLN A 80 -1.28 -7.44 -3.85
C GLN A 80 -2.33 -6.40 -4.26
N ILE A 81 -3.09 -5.90 -3.30
CA ILE A 81 -4.00 -4.76 -3.44
C ILE A 81 -3.30 -3.54 -2.84
N ALA A 82 -3.46 -2.37 -3.45
CA ALA A 82 -2.92 -1.14 -2.90
C ALA A 82 -3.91 0.02 -3.04
N ALA A 83 -3.92 0.92 -2.07
CA ALA A 83 -4.66 2.17 -2.13
C ALA A 83 -4.04 3.21 -1.19
N ALA A 84 -4.24 4.49 -1.49
CA ALA A 84 -3.96 5.56 -0.56
C ALA A 84 -5.11 5.72 0.44
N LEU A 85 -4.79 5.69 1.74
CA LEU A 85 -5.71 6.09 2.77
C LEU A 85 -5.86 7.61 2.79
N THR A 86 -7.04 8.10 3.16
CA THR A 86 -7.21 9.51 3.50
C THR A 86 -6.41 9.85 4.76
N ALA A 87 -6.07 11.12 4.94
CA ALA A 87 -5.39 11.58 6.16
C ALA A 87 -6.20 11.28 7.44
N GLU A 88 -7.53 11.34 7.35
CA GLU A 88 -8.43 10.98 8.44
C GLU A 88 -8.37 9.48 8.76
N GLU A 89 -8.45 8.61 7.74
CA GLU A 89 -8.34 7.17 7.93
C GLU A 89 -7.00 6.77 8.54
N PHE A 90 -5.89 7.24 7.98
CA PHE A 90 -4.56 6.97 8.51
C PHE A 90 -4.40 7.51 9.94
N GLY A 91 -4.80 8.77 10.18
CA GLY A 91 -4.76 9.39 11.50
C GLY A 91 -5.60 8.63 12.54
N SER A 92 -6.74 8.05 12.13
CA SER A 92 -7.59 7.23 13.01
C SER A 92 -6.89 5.93 13.44
N LEU A 93 -6.13 5.29 12.55
CA LEU A 93 -5.37 4.07 12.87
C LEU A 93 -4.20 4.37 13.80
N VAL A 94 -3.47 5.46 13.54
CA VAL A 94 -2.40 5.93 14.44
C VAL A 94 -2.97 6.26 15.83
N THR A 95 -4.09 6.99 15.87
CA THR A 95 -4.77 7.36 17.13
C THR A 95 -5.22 6.13 17.90
N LEU A 96 -5.75 5.10 17.22
CA LEU A 96 -6.13 3.84 17.82
C LEU A 96 -4.93 3.18 18.53
N LEU A 97 -3.79 3.05 17.85
CA LEU A 97 -2.58 2.43 18.40
C LEU A 97 -2.08 3.18 19.63
N LEU A 98 -2.07 4.51 19.59
CA LEU A 98 -1.66 5.35 20.72
C LEU A 98 -2.64 5.28 21.90
N GLN A 99 -3.95 5.35 21.64
CA GLN A 99 -4.98 5.27 22.68
C GLN A 99 -5.06 3.90 23.35
N ASN A 100 -4.68 2.84 22.64
CA ASN A 100 -4.59 1.48 23.18
C ASN A 100 -3.24 1.18 23.83
N ASP A 101 -2.41 2.19 24.05
CA ASP A 101 -1.12 2.08 24.73
C ASP A 101 -0.17 1.05 24.10
N PHE A 102 -0.23 0.91 22.76
CA PHE A 102 0.44 -0.17 22.04
C PHE A 102 1.96 -0.22 22.30
N LEU A 103 2.59 0.95 22.41
CA LEU A 103 4.04 1.08 22.64
C LEU A 103 4.52 0.47 23.97
N HIS A 104 3.63 0.32 24.97
CA HIS A 104 3.96 -0.23 26.29
C HIS A 104 3.46 -1.67 26.49
N LEU A 105 2.84 -2.29 25.49
CA LEU A 105 2.47 -3.70 25.54
C LEU A 105 3.72 -4.61 25.68
N ASN A 106 3.52 -5.85 26.11
CA ASN A 106 4.57 -6.87 26.01
C ASN A 106 4.83 -7.21 24.55
N ASP A 107 6.05 -7.66 24.23
CA ASP A 107 6.42 -8.03 22.86
C ASP A 107 5.71 -9.29 22.36
N ARG A 108 5.18 -10.12 23.28
CA ARG A 108 4.60 -11.43 22.94
C ARG A 108 3.43 -11.82 23.86
N TYR A 109 2.37 -12.36 23.25
CA TYR A 109 1.18 -12.97 23.89
C TYR A 109 0.76 -14.23 23.12
N VAL A 110 1.54 -15.31 23.22
CA VAL A 110 1.35 -16.56 22.44
C VAL A 110 1.38 -17.76 23.39
N GLN A 111 0.43 -18.68 23.25
CA GLN A 111 0.43 -19.98 23.92
C GLN A 111 1.22 -21.02 23.12
N GLU A 112 2.24 -21.62 23.74
CA GLU A 112 3.14 -22.57 23.08
C GLU A 112 2.48 -23.89 22.62
N ASN A 113 1.24 -24.16 23.03
CA ASN A 113 0.56 -25.45 22.82
C ASN A 113 -0.76 -25.37 22.06
N THR A 114 -1.09 -24.23 21.46
CA THR A 114 -2.33 -24.10 20.69
C THR A 114 -2.09 -24.57 19.26
N ALA A 115 -2.55 -25.78 18.96
CA ALA A 115 -2.63 -26.26 17.58
C ALA A 115 -3.59 -25.35 16.77
N ASP A 116 -3.23 -25.07 15.53
CA ASP A 116 -4.04 -24.35 14.55
C ASP A 116 -4.40 -22.89 14.88
N ALA A 117 -3.69 -22.26 15.83
CA ALA A 117 -3.87 -20.83 16.09
C ALA A 117 -3.41 -19.96 14.91
N PHE A 118 -4.14 -18.87 14.69
CA PHE A 118 -3.64 -17.75 13.90
C PHE A 118 -2.66 -16.94 14.72
N ASN A 119 -1.50 -16.62 14.15
CA ASN A 119 -0.54 -15.70 14.72
C ASN A 119 -0.66 -14.35 14.02
N TYR A 120 -0.68 -13.31 14.83
CA TYR A 120 -0.70 -11.91 14.42
C TYR A 120 0.63 -11.29 14.82
N ASP A 121 1.32 -10.69 13.85
CA ASP A 121 2.52 -9.91 14.08
C ASP A 121 2.24 -8.45 13.72
N VAL A 122 2.06 -7.63 14.75
CA VAL A 122 1.70 -6.21 14.58
C VAL A 122 2.93 -5.36 14.83
N TYR A 123 3.28 -4.54 13.84
CA TYR A 123 4.35 -3.55 13.90
C TYR A 123 3.79 -2.14 13.81
N PHE A 124 4.35 -1.25 14.62
CA PHE A 124 4.03 0.17 14.62
C PHE A 124 5.32 0.98 14.72
N ASN A 125 5.46 2.00 13.87
CA ASN A 125 6.53 2.98 13.88
C ASN A 125 5.95 4.36 13.61
N PHE A 126 6.10 5.27 14.57
CA PHE A 126 5.59 6.62 14.47
C PHE A 126 6.38 7.58 15.35
N ALA A 127 6.71 8.75 14.80
CA ALA A 127 7.42 9.83 15.49
C ALA A 127 8.72 9.36 16.20
N GLY A 128 9.48 8.47 15.56
CA GLY A 128 10.74 7.94 16.10
C GLY A 128 10.60 6.85 17.16
N SER A 129 9.37 6.45 17.52
CA SER A 129 9.09 5.32 18.40
C SER A 129 8.63 4.13 17.57
N SER A 130 9.10 2.93 17.89
CA SER A 130 8.63 1.70 17.24
C SER A 130 8.36 0.59 18.24
N LYS A 131 7.43 -0.31 17.89
CA LYS A 131 7.04 -1.47 18.67
C LYS A 131 6.57 -2.60 17.75
N ARG A 132 6.92 -3.84 18.10
CA ARG A 132 6.42 -5.06 17.47
C ARG A 132 5.79 -5.93 18.56
N VAL A 133 4.60 -6.46 18.31
CA VAL A 133 3.86 -7.32 19.23
C VAL A 133 3.36 -8.54 18.47
N ILE A 134 3.72 -9.74 18.95
CA ILE A 134 3.29 -11.01 18.38
C ILE A 134 2.23 -11.64 19.28
N THR A 135 1.10 -12.08 18.74
CA THR A 135 0.06 -12.75 19.52
C THR A 135 -0.72 -13.81 18.75
N ASP A 136 -1.27 -14.79 19.44
CA ASP A 136 -2.26 -15.73 18.91
C ASP A 136 -3.71 -15.27 19.11
N ASN A 137 -3.90 -14.04 19.59
CA ASN A 137 -5.17 -13.40 19.95
C ASN A 137 -5.93 -14.03 21.14
N LEU A 138 -5.49 -15.17 21.68
CA LEU A 138 -6.13 -15.86 22.80
C LEU A 138 -5.78 -15.19 24.14
N GLU A 139 -4.49 -14.93 24.37
CA GLU A 139 -3.99 -14.26 25.57
C GLU A 139 -3.81 -12.75 25.41
N ALA A 140 -4.10 -12.22 24.22
CA ALA A 140 -4.00 -10.80 23.93
C ALA A 140 -4.86 -9.98 24.91
N PRO A 141 -4.32 -8.91 25.53
CA PRO A 141 -5.13 -8.00 26.34
C PRO A 141 -6.15 -7.28 25.47
N ALA A 142 -7.23 -6.78 26.09
CA ALA A 142 -8.38 -6.22 25.37
C ALA A 142 -8.01 -5.07 24.41
N ASN A 143 -7.04 -4.24 24.80
CA ASN A 143 -6.51 -3.15 23.97
C ASN A 143 -5.78 -3.66 22.71
N LEU A 144 -4.96 -4.71 22.82
CA LEU A 144 -4.32 -5.33 21.65
C LEU A 144 -5.35 -5.96 20.70
N ARG A 145 -6.37 -6.63 21.25
CA ARG A 145 -7.46 -7.21 20.44
C ARG A 145 -8.23 -6.14 19.67
N ALA A 146 -8.47 -4.98 20.27
CA ALA A 146 -9.10 -3.84 19.60
C ALA A 146 -8.25 -3.32 18.42
N VAL A 147 -6.93 -3.25 18.60
CA VAL A 147 -5.99 -2.90 17.52
C VAL A 147 -6.08 -3.90 16.37
N ILE A 148 -5.97 -5.20 16.66
CA ILE A 148 -6.03 -6.27 15.64
C ILE A 148 -7.37 -6.23 14.88
N ALA A 149 -8.49 -6.10 15.60
CA ALA A 149 -9.82 -6.04 14.98
C ALA A 149 -9.92 -4.88 13.98
N ARG A 150 -9.44 -3.69 14.35
CA ARG A 150 -9.51 -2.50 13.49
C ARG A 150 -8.55 -2.57 12.29
N LEU A 151 -7.36 -3.15 12.46
CA LEU A 151 -6.45 -3.40 11.35
C LEU A 151 -7.00 -4.44 10.38
N THR A 152 -7.68 -5.47 10.90
CA THR A 152 -8.39 -6.46 10.09
C THR A 152 -9.51 -5.81 9.28
N GLU A 153 -10.33 -4.96 9.91
CA GLU A 153 -11.38 -4.19 9.22
C GLU A 153 -10.80 -3.30 8.12
N ALA A 154 -9.65 -2.66 8.36
CA ALA A 154 -8.98 -1.85 7.34
C ALA A 154 -8.51 -2.71 6.14
N ALA A 155 -7.94 -3.90 6.40
CA ALA A 155 -7.57 -4.85 5.36
C ALA A 155 -8.79 -5.35 4.56
N GLU A 156 -9.89 -5.70 5.24
CA GLU A 156 -11.14 -6.12 4.62
C GLU A 156 -11.74 -5.00 3.76
N LYS A 157 -11.72 -3.76 4.24
CA LYS A 157 -12.19 -2.59 3.47
C LYS A 157 -11.38 -2.41 2.19
N LEU A 158 -10.04 -2.43 2.28
CA LEU A 158 -9.16 -2.36 1.11
C LEU A 158 -9.51 -3.46 0.10
N SER A 159 -9.72 -4.67 0.61
CA SER A 159 -10.02 -5.88 -0.14
C SER A 159 -11.38 -5.86 -0.82
N ALA A 160 -12.39 -5.23 -0.20
CA ALA A 160 -13.74 -5.10 -0.72
C ALA A 160 -13.88 -4.01 -1.80
N SER A 161 -13.05 -2.97 -1.74
CA SER A 161 -12.98 -1.90 -2.75
C SER A 161 -11.94 -2.15 -3.84
N ALA A 162 -11.36 -3.35 -3.89
CA ALA A 162 -10.24 -3.65 -4.76
C ALA A 162 -10.68 -3.97 -6.20
N LEU A 163 -9.82 -3.60 -7.14
CA LEU A 163 -9.85 -4.17 -8.49
C LEU A 163 -9.46 -5.64 -8.44
N THR A 164 -10.06 -6.43 -9.32
CA THR A 164 -9.50 -7.74 -9.67
C THR A 164 -8.41 -7.51 -10.72
N LEU A 165 -7.19 -7.92 -10.41
CA LEU A 165 -6.04 -7.80 -11.30
C LEU A 165 -5.64 -9.19 -11.80
N GLU A 166 -5.58 -9.35 -13.12
CA GLU A 166 -5.21 -10.60 -13.78
C GLU A 166 -4.04 -10.38 -14.74
N LEU A 167 -3.06 -11.29 -14.70
CA LEU A 167 -1.97 -11.37 -15.65
C LEU A 167 -2.15 -12.60 -16.55
N ALA A 168 -2.24 -12.35 -17.85
CA ALA A 168 -2.21 -13.37 -18.88
C ALA A 168 -0.89 -13.29 -19.69
N LEU A 169 -0.35 -14.46 -20.01
CA LEU A 169 0.76 -14.64 -20.94
C LEU A 169 0.23 -15.44 -22.12
N ASP A 170 0.57 -15.05 -23.34
CA ASP A 170 0.20 -15.83 -24.54
C ASP A 170 0.96 -17.18 -24.64
N ARG A 171 2.05 -17.33 -23.87
CA ARG A 171 2.85 -18.55 -23.74
C ARG A 171 3.60 -18.60 -22.42
N GLU A 172 3.92 -19.81 -21.97
CA GLU A 172 4.66 -20.05 -20.72
C GLU A 172 6.12 -20.47 -20.95
N PHE A 173 6.52 -20.60 -22.22
CA PHE A 173 7.87 -20.97 -22.66
C PHE A 173 8.34 -20.04 -23.78
N LEU A 174 9.60 -19.63 -23.70
CA LEU A 174 10.30 -18.85 -24.72
C LEU A 174 11.59 -19.55 -25.13
N GLN A 175 11.79 -19.72 -26.45
CA GLN A 175 13.12 -19.97 -27.01
C GLN A 175 13.86 -18.64 -27.22
N ALA A 176 15.19 -18.70 -27.32
CA ALA A 176 16.01 -17.53 -27.62
C ALA A 176 15.55 -16.85 -28.92
N GLY A 177 15.29 -15.54 -28.85
CA GLY A 177 14.78 -14.75 -29.97
C GLY A 177 13.26 -14.76 -30.16
N GLU A 178 12.50 -15.53 -29.37
CA GLU A 178 11.05 -15.43 -29.32
C GLU A 178 10.59 -14.26 -28.44
N SER A 179 9.29 -13.98 -28.44
CA SER A 179 8.68 -12.98 -27.58
C SER A 179 7.39 -13.50 -26.97
N VAL A 180 7.05 -12.98 -25.80
CA VAL A 180 5.80 -13.24 -25.06
C VAL A 180 4.98 -11.96 -25.05
N THR A 181 3.67 -12.08 -25.25
CA THR A 181 2.72 -11.01 -24.99
C THR A 181 2.22 -11.14 -23.56
N LEU A 182 2.44 -10.07 -22.79
CA LEU A 182 1.98 -9.89 -21.42
C LEU A 182 0.75 -9.01 -21.43
N THR A 183 -0.32 -9.43 -20.76
CA THR A 183 -1.58 -8.68 -20.69
C THR A 183 -2.02 -8.54 -19.24
N LEU A 184 -2.18 -7.30 -18.79
CA LEU A 184 -2.78 -6.93 -17.50
C LEU A 184 -4.24 -6.56 -17.75
N THR A 185 -5.14 -7.21 -17.02
CA THR A 185 -6.56 -6.84 -16.94
C THR A 185 -6.86 -6.34 -15.54
N ALA A 186 -7.47 -5.16 -15.43
CA ALA A 186 -7.92 -4.58 -14.17
C ALA A 186 -9.43 -4.35 -14.22
N ALA A 187 -10.20 -5.15 -13.48
CA ALA A 187 -11.66 -5.16 -13.55
C ALA A 187 -12.30 -4.66 -12.25
N ASN A 188 -13.32 -3.80 -12.39
CA ASN A 188 -14.20 -3.42 -11.29
C ASN A 188 -15.31 -4.48 -11.13
N ASN A 189 -15.07 -5.46 -10.28
CA ASN A 189 -16.05 -6.51 -9.96
C ASN A 189 -17.01 -6.12 -8.81
N THR A 190 -16.96 -4.87 -8.36
CA THR A 190 -17.87 -4.36 -7.33
C THR A 190 -19.21 -3.94 -7.94
N SER A 191 -20.23 -3.73 -7.11
CA SER A 191 -21.53 -3.24 -7.56
C SER A 191 -21.60 -1.71 -7.66
N GLN A 192 -20.50 -1.00 -7.44
CA GLN A 192 -20.46 0.47 -7.43
C GLN A 192 -19.41 0.99 -8.42
N PRO A 193 -19.58 2.19 -8.98
CA PRO A 193 -18.51 2.84 -9.72
C PRO A 193 -17.25 3.00 -8.87
N LEU A 194 -16.09 2.70 -9.45
CA LEU A 194 -14.82 2.73 -8.76
C LEU A 194 -13.93 3.86 -9.31
N PRO A 195 -13.71 4.94 -8.56
CA PRO A 195 -12.78 5.98 -8.96
C PRO A 195 -11.34 5.46 -8.85
N LEU A 196 -10.56 5.63 -9.91
CA LEU A 196 -9.14 5.32 -10.00
C LEU A 196 -8.37 6.62 -10.18
N ASN A 197 -7.38 6.83 -9.31
CA ASN A 197 -6.42 7.91 -9.47
C ASN A 197 -5.10 7.31 -9.97
N THR A 198 -4.60 7.79 -11.10
CA THR A 198 -3.34 7.34 -11.73
C THR A 198 -2.38 8.50 -11.91
N GLY A 199 -1.08 8.21 -11.93
CA GLY A 199 -0.06 9.17 -12.40
C GLY A 199 0.19 9.03 -13.91
N GLY A 200 1.27 9.63 -14.42
CA GLY A 200 1.67 9.46 -15.82
C GLY A 200 2.07 8.02 -16.18
N GLN A 201 2.55 7.24 -15.20
CA GLN A 201 2.69 5.79 -15.34
C GLN A 201 1.40 5.12 -14.88
N LYS A 202 0.79 4.31 -15.76
CA LYS A 202 -0.48 3.61 -15.47
C LYS A 202 -0.27 2.15 -15.09
N PHE A 203 0.76 1.52 -15.61
CA PHE A 203 1.07 0.12 -15.36
C PHE A 203 2.58 -0.14 -15.41
N ASP A 204 2.96 -1.34 -14.99
CA ASP A 204 4.28 -1.92 -15.22
C ASP A 204 4.19 -3.45 -15.32
N PHE A 205 5.21 -4.05 -15.94
CA PHE A 205 5.40 -5.49 -15.98
C PHE A 205 6.80 -5.81 -15.48
N PHE A 206 6.97 -6.93 -14.78
CA PHE A 206 8.23 -7.31 -14.14
C PHE A 206 8.56 -8.77 -14.44
N ALA A 207 9.86 -9.08 -14.52
CA ALA A 207 10.38 -10.44 -14.52
C ALA A 207 11.37 -10.63 -13.37
N PHE A 208 11.01 -11.48 -12.41
CA PHE A 208 11.85 -11.82 -11.26
C PHE A 208 12.51 -13.19 -11.47
N PRO A 209 13.83 -13.34 -11.27
CA PRO A 209 14.47 -14.66 -11.30
C PRO A 209 13.83 -15.58 -10.27
N ALA A 210 13.42 -16.80 -10.65
CA ALA A 210 12.76 -17.73 -9.73
C ALA A 210 13.63 -18.06 -8.51
N ALA A 211 14.95 -18.18 -8.71
CA ALA A 211 15.91 -18.42 -7.64
C ALA A 211 15.93 -17.32 -6.57
N ALA A 212 15.62 -16.07 -6.94
CA ALA A 212 15.60 -14.95 -6.00
C ALA A 212 14.37 -15.00 -5.07
N LEU A 213 13.23 -15.52 -5.55
CA LEU A 213 12.02 -15.66 -4.74
C LEU A 213 12.07 -16.85 -3.77
N THR A 214 12.79 -17.93 -4.13
CA THR A 214 12.94 -19.10 -3.25
C THR A 214 13.76 -18.82 -1.98
N LEU A 215 14.56 -17.75 -1.97
CA LEU A 215 15.43 -17.38 -0.85
C LEU A 215 14.80 -16.36 0.11
N ALA A 216 13.59 -15.87 -0.17
CA ALA A 216 12.87 -14.90 0.65
C ALA A 216 11.72 -15.46 1.56
N PRO A 217 11.68 -16.74 2.01
CA PRO A 217 10.47 -17.28 2.65
C PRO A 217 10.23 -16.84 4.11
N GLN A 218 11.13 -16.07 4.74
CA GLN A 218 11.10 -15.86 6.20
C GLN A 218 11.13 -14.39 6.64
N MET A 219 11.57 -13.46 5.80
CA MET A 219 11.62 -12.05 6.19
C MET A 219 11.52 -11.14 4.97
N GLN A 220 10.51 -10.28 5.03
CA GLN A 220 10.35 -9.02 4.29
C GLN A 220 9.65 -9.11 2.92
N LEU A 221 8.50 -8.44 2.93
CA LEU A 221 7.57 -8.00 1.89
C LEU A 221 8.18 -7.23 0.71
N GLN A 222 9.48 -7.39 0.48
CA GLN A 222 10.22 -6.70 -0.56
C GLN A 222 10.56 -7.72 -1.63
N LEU A 223 9.87 -7.59 -2.77
CA LEU A 223 10.25 -8.34 -3.97
C LEU A 223 11.72 -8.01 -4.30
N PRO A 224 12.51 -9.01 -4.74
CA PRO A 224 13.87 -8.76 -5.19
C PRO A 224 13.86 -7.80 -6.38
N GLU A 225 15.02 -7.23 -6.69
CA GLU A 225 15.14 -6.42 -7.90
C GLU A 225 14.79 -7.29 -9.14
N PRO A 226 13.87 -6.82 -10.01
CA PRO A 226 13.52 -7.55 -11.21
C PRO A 226 14.69 -7.55 -12.20
N ALA A 227 14.90 -8.66 -12.90
CA ALA A 227 15.87 -8.72 -14.00
C ALA A 227 15.43 -7.86 -15.20
N TRP A 228 14.12 -7.64 -15.33
CA TRP A 228 13.52 -6.79 -16.33
C TRP A 228 12.25 -6.14 -15.81
N HIS A 229 12.01 -4.87 -16.17
CA HIS A 229 10.68 -4.27 -16.07
C HIS A 229 10.38 -3.31 -17.22
N TRP A 230 9.12 -3.22 -17.62
CA TRP A 230 8.70 -2.46 -18.80
C TRP A 230 9.04 -0.97 -18.68
N SER A 231 8.93 -0.40 -17.49
CA SER A 231 9.19 1.02 -17.26
C SER A 231 10.69 1.40 -17.26
N PHE A 232 11.61 0.44 -17.37
CA PHE A 232 13.04 0.73 -17.45
C PHE A 232 13.34 1.69 -18.60
N GLU A 233 14.13 2.73 -18.32
CA GLU A 233 14.45 3.85 -19.23
C GLU A 233 13.27 4.70 -19.73
N LYS A 234 12.08 4.57 -19.13
CA LYS A 234 10.93 5.43 -19.46
C LYS A 234 10.80 6.60 -18.50
N ALA A 235 10.45 7.77 -19.04
CA ALA A 235 10.09 8.95 -18.26
C ALA A 235 8.58 9.18 -18.35
N PHE A 236 7.95 9.50 -17.23
CA PHE A 236 6.52 9.77 -17.14
C PHE A 236 6.29 11.16 -16.55
N ILE A 237 5.28 11.86 -17.06
CA ILE A 237 4.93 13.19 -16.55
C ILE A 237 4.15 13.01 -15.24
N ALA A 238 4.50 13.83 -14.24
CA ALA A 238 3.82 13.94 -12.96
C ALA A 238 2.45 14.65 -13.10
N ILE A 239 1.47 13.95 -13.68
CA ILE A 239 0.09 14.41 -13.79
C ILE A 239 -0.82 13.37 -13.15
N VAL A 240 -1.67 13.83 -12.24
CA VAL A 240 -2.75 13.03 -11.66
C VAL A 240 -3.92 12.99 -12.63
N GLU A 241 -4.30 11.79 -13.05
CA GLU A 241 -5.48 11.52 -13.87
C GLU A 241 -6.52 10.78 -13.03
N ASN A 242 -7.78 11.18 -13.15
CA ASN A 242 -8.91 10.54 -12.49
C ASN A 242 -9.76 9.85 -13.53
N THR A 243 -9.91 8.53 -13.41
CA THR A 243 -10.80 7.70 -14.23
C THR A 243 -11.83 7.06 -13.32
N THR A 244 -13.04 6.79 -13.79
CA THR A 244 -14.02 6.01 -13.03
C THR A 244 -14.40 4.79 -13.83
N LEU A 245 -14.25 3.60 -13.24
CA LEU A 245 -14.71 2.35 -13.86
C LEU A 245 -16.13 2.04 -13.39
N ALA A 246 -17.03 1.83 -14.33
CA ALA A 246 -18.36 1.32 -14.04
C ALA A 246 -18.31 -0.11 -13.46
N PRO A 247 -19.36 -0.58 -12.77
CA PRO A 247 -19.49 -1.98 -12.40
C PRO A 247 -19.35 -2.91 -13.61
N GLY A 248 -18.45 -3.89 -13.53
CA GLY A 248 -18.13 -4.83 -14.61
C GLY A 248 -17.21 -4.28 -15.71
N GLU A 249 -16.80 -3.02 -15.64
CA GLU A 249 -15.85 -2.45 -16.59
C GLU A 249 -14.42 -2.92 -16.29
N ALA A 250 -13.62 -3.09 -17.34
CA ALA A 250 -12.22 -3.49 -17.23
C ALA A 250 -11.30 -2.61 -18.09
N LEU A 251 -10.11 -2.34 -17.56
CA LEU A 251 -8.98 -1.78 -18.30
C LEU A 251 -8.05 -2.90 -18.72
N GLN A 252 -7.43 -2.77 -19.89
CA GLN A 252 -6.47 -3.73 -20.41
C GLN A 252 -5.20 -3.03 -20.91
N TYR A 253 -4.06 -3.56 -20.51
CA TYR A 253 -2.74 -3.11 -20.94
C TYR A 253 -1.95 -4.30 -21.48
N SER A 254 -1.27 -4.13 -22.61
CA SER A 254 -0.54 -5.21 -23.27
C SER A 254 0.84 -4.76 -23.72
N VAL A 255 1.83 -5.62 -23.50
CA VAL A 255 3.24 -5.42 -23.88
C VAL A 255 3.79 -6.69 -24.50
N THR A 256 4.63 -6.57 -25.52
CA THR A 256 5.45 -7.67 -26.01
C THR A 256 6.85 -7.56 -25.43
N TRP A 257 7.33 -8.64 -24.82
CA TRP A 257 8.66 -8.73 -24.23
C TRP A 257 9.47 -9.84 -24.93
N ASP A 258 10.72 -9.54 -25.28
CA ASP A 258 11.61 -10.42 -26.05
C ASP A 258 12.53 -11.29 -25.18
N GLY A 259 12.23 -11.40 -23.88
CA GLY A 259 12.99 -12.23 -22.95
C GLY A 259 14.35 -11.66 -22.57
N LYS A 260 14.62 -10.37 -22.84
CA LYS A 260 15.87 -9.72 -22.43
C LYS A 260 15.75 -8.95 -21.11
N GLY A 261 16.86 -8.87 -20.39
CA GLY A 261 17.00 -8.08 -19.17
C GLY A 261 17.03 -6.58 -19.45
N ASN A 262 16.98 -5.78 -18.38
CA ASN A 262 17.13 -4.33 -18.45
C ASN A 262 18.45 -3.89 -19.11
N ASN A 263 19.51 -4.69 -18.99
CA ASN A 263 20.81 -4.46 -19.63
C ASN A 263 20.89 -4.94 -21.10
N GLY A 264 19.80 -5.46 -21.66
CA GLY A 264 19.73 -6.00 -23.02
C GLY A 264 20.30 -7.41 -23.19
N GLU A 265 20.74 -8.08 -22.11
CA GLU A 265 21.20 -9.46 -22.18
C GLU A 265 20.03 -10.44 -22.32
N GLN A 266 20.24 -11.54 -23.05
CA GLN A 266 19.26 -12.62 -23.13
C GLN A 266 19.14 -13.30 -21.77
N LEU A 267 17.92 -13.34 -21.21
CA LEU A 267 17.67 -14.06 -19.96
C LEU A 267 17.48 -15.55 -20.21
N GLU A 268 17.73 -16.36 -19.19
CA GLU A 268 17.68 -17.83 -19.24
C GLU A 268 17.20 -18.43 -17.92
N GLY A 269 16.45 -19.54 -18.00
CA GLY A 269 15.93 -20.25 -16.84
C GLY A 269 14.49 -19.86 -16.50
N ALA A 270 14.10 -20.11 -15.25
CA ALA A 270 12.75 -19.85 -14.76
C ALA A 270 12.64 -18.44 -14.17
N TYR A 271 11.59 -17.74 -14.56
CA TYR A 271 11.22 -16.40 -14.09
C TYR A 271 9.78 -16.39 -13.60
N PHE A 272 9.49 -15.53 -12.65
CA PHE A 272 8.14 -15.16 -12.27
C PHE A 272 7.80 -13.79 -12.85
N ILE A 273 6.73 -13.74 -13.62
CA ILE A 273 6.21 -12.54 -14.26
C ILE A 273 5.10 -11.96 -13.40
N GLY A 274 5.16 -10.67 -13.17
CA GLY A 274 4.12 -9.90 -12.47
C GLY A 274 3.70 -8.69 -13.29
N ALA A 275 2.48 -8.22 -13.06
CA ALA A 275 2.01 -6.95 -13.58
C ALA A 275 1.50 -6.07 -12.44
N GLN A 276 1.74 -4.77 -12.53
CA GLN A 276 1.25 -3.79 -11.56
C GLN A 276 0.35 -2.77 -12.25
N LEU A 277 -0.80 -2.50 -11.66
CA LEU A 277 -1.57 -1.30 -11.94
C LEU A 277 -1.10 -0.18 -10.99
N VAL A 278 -0.52 0.87 -11.57
CA VAL A 278 0.01 2.03 -10.84
C VAL A 278 -1.13 3.04 -10.65
N ALA A 279 -2.05 2.68 -9.76
CA ALA A 279 -3.26 3.43 -9.44
C ALA A 279 -3.60 3.34 -7.95
N SER A 280 -4.55 4.18 -7.51
CA SER A 280 -5.25 4.02 -6.24
C SER A 280 -6.77 4.05 -6.46
N PRO A 281 -7.49 2.95 -6.18
CA PRO A 281 -6.95 1.62 -5.86
C PRO A 281 -6.20 1.01 -7.05
N GLY A 282 -5.23 0.16 -6.76
CA GLY A 282 -4.39 -0.55 -7.72
C GLY A 282 -3.74 -1.76 -7.07
N GLY A 283 -2.53 -2.13 -7.51
CA GLY A 283 -1.83 -3.27 -6.92
C GLY A 283 -1.05 -4.10 -7.93
N MET A 284 -0.63 -5.29 -7.51
CA MET A 284 0.13 -6.24 -8.31
C MET A 284 -0.66 -7.55 -8.47
N THR A 285 -0.58 -8.16 -9.65
CA THR A 285 -1.17 -9.47 -9.91
C THR A 285 -0.47 -10.57 -9.12
N ALA A 286 -1.09 -11.73 -9.03
CA ALA A 286 -0.37 -12.96 -8.75
C ALA A 286 0.75 -13.17 -9.79
N LEU A 287 1.84 -13.81 -9.37
CA LEU A 287 2.97 -14.10 -10.24
C LEU A 287 2.70 -15.33 -11.12
N ARG A 288 3.16 -15.29 -12.37
CA ARG A 288 3.05 -16.39 -13.34
C ARG A 288 4.44 -16.87 -13.72
N GLU A 289 4.69 -18.18 -13.68
CA GLU A 289 5.98 -18.73 -14.12
C GLU A 289 6.10 -18.62 -15.65
N LEU A 290 7.29 -18.24 -16.12
CA LEU A 290 7.71 -18.29 -17.52
C LEU A 290 9.11 -18.91 -17.57
N ARG A 291 9.34 -19.82 -18.53
CA ARG A 291 10.66 -20.43 -18.74
C ARG A 291 11.29 -19.96 -20.04
N ILE A 292 12.55 -19.55 -19.97
CA ILE A 292 13.33 -19.08 -21.11
C ILE A 292 14.47 -20.08 -21.37
N GLN A 293 14.54 -20.60 -22.59
CA GLN A 293 15.51 -21.59 -23.06
C GLN A 293 16.42 -21.00 -24.13
N ARG A 294 17.66 -21.50 -24.18
CA ARG A 294 18.62 -21.21 -25.25
C ARG A 294 18.30 -21.97 -26.52
#